data_AF-A0A954UVK1-F1
#
_entry.id   AF-A0A954UVK1-F1
#
_cell.length_a   1.000
_cell.length_b   1.000
_cell.length_c   1.000
_cell.angle_alpha   90.00
_cell.angle_beta   90.00
_cell.angle_gamma   90.00
#
_symmetry.space_group_name_H-M   'P 1'
#
loop_
_entity.id
_entity.type
_entity.pdbx_description
1 polymer ?
#
loop_
_entity_poly.entity_id
_entity_poly.type
_entity_poly.pdbx_seq_one_letter_code
_entity_poly.pdbx_strand_id
1 'polypeptide(L)'
;RNRISSLIVGAFHTAGQLRWAAPEPYPYIDRLEEVKSDDADALRKQLDEAIRANDQARACAIVHRYGDLSLPVRPLLDLLLKYAVSEDGALHAEKFYQTVTEEYATTRAAFRSRQFIALARVTASEHGFPAPGIQQASELLKLS
;
A
#
# COMPACT_ATOMS: atom_id res chain seq x y z
N ARG A 1 -20.82 -12.02 -29.79
CA ARG A 1 -19.54 -12.75 -29.92
C ARG A 1 -18.82 -12.98 -28.58
N ASN A 2 -18.99 -12.12 -27.57
CA ASN A 2 -18.21 -12.21 -26.32
C ASN A 2 -18.92 -12.90 -25.14
N ARG A 3 -20.16 -13.38 -25.29
CA ARG A 3 -20.96 -13.92 -24.16
C ARG A 3 -20.27 -15.06 -23.40
N ILE A 4 -19.71 -16.04 -24.12
CA ILE A 4 -19.01 -17.17 -23.51
C ILE A 4 -17.75 -16.68 -22.78
N SER A 5 -16.94 -15.82 -23.40
CA SER A 5 -15.75 -15.22 -22.78
C SER A 5 -16.09 -14.40 -21.55
N SER A 6 -17.15 -13.59 -21.59
CA SER A 6 -17.63 -12.81 -20.44
C SER A 6 -18.14 -13.71 -19.31
N LEU A 7 -18.77 -14.85 -19.62
CA LEU A 7 -19.18 -15.84 -18.63
C LEU A 7 -17.99 -16.56 -17.98
N ILE A 8 -16.98 -16.93 -18.76
CA ILE A 8 -15.75 -17.56 -18.25
C ILE A 8 -14.98 -16.57 -17.38
N VAL A 9 -14.81 -15.32 -17.83
CA VAL A 9 -14.16 -14.25 -17.06
C VAL A 9 -14.95 -13.94 -15.79
N GLY A 10 -16.29 -13.86 -15.89
CA GLY A 10 -17.17 -13.70 -14.73
C GLY A 10 -17.01 -14.83 -13.72
N ALA A 11 -17.01 -16.09 -14.16
CA ALA A 11 -16.80 -17.26 -13.32
C ALA A 11 -15.39 -17.31 -12.71
N PHE A 12 -14.36 -16.89 -13.45
CA PHE A 12 -13.01 -16.78 -12.92
C PHE A 12 -12.92 -15.73 -11.81
N HIS A 13 -13.51 -14.55 -11.99
CA HIS A 13 -13.54 -13.51 -10.98
C HIS A 13 -14.40 -13.85 -9.77
N THR A 14 -15.50 -14.60 -9.92
CA THR A 14 -16.40 -14.93 -8.80
C THR A 14 -16.04 -16.23 -8.07
N ALA A 15 -15.46 -17.22 -8.75
CA ALA A 15 -15.15 -18.53 -8.18
C ALA A 15 -13.69 -18.96 -8.36
N GLY A 16 -13.01 -18.54 -9.43
CA GLY A 16 -11.62 -18.91 -9.72
C GLY A 16 -10.59 -18.20 -8.83
N GLN A 17 -10.91 -17.01 -8.34
CA GLN A 17 -10.03 -16.22 -7.46
C GLN A 17 -10.12 -16.63 -5.99
N LEU A 18 -11.08 -17.47 -5.59
CA LEU A 18 -11.28 -17.85 -4.18
C LEU A 18 -10.03 -18.50 -3.56
N ARG A 19 -9.24 -19.23 -4.37
CA ARG A 19 -7.97 -19.84 -3.93
C ARG A 19 -6.84 -18.83 -3.71
N TRP A 20 -6.97 -17.63 -4.25
CA TRP A 20 -6.00 -16.53 -4.14
C TRP A 20 -6.47 -15.45 -3.16
N ALA A 21 -7.70 -15.56 -2.67
CA ALA A 21 -8.20 -14.74 -1.59
C ALA A 21 -7.66 -15.30 -0.27
N ALA A 22 -7.02 -14.44 0.53
CA ALA A 22 -6.71 -14.80 1.90
C ALA A 22 -8.00 -15.06 2.69
N PRO A 23 -8.03 -16.06 3.58
CA PRO A 23 -9.22 -16.37 4.38
C PRO A 23 -9.58 -15.22 5.33
N GLU A 24 -8.59 -14.45 5.76
CA GLU A 24 -8.75 -13.26 6.61
C GLU A 24 -8.36 -11.98 5.86
N PRO A 25 -8.97 -10.83 6.18
CA PRO A 25 -8.55 -9.56 5.63
C PRO A 25 -7.23 -9.08 6.25
N TYR A 26 -6.49 -8.24 5.51
CA TYR A 26 -5.39 -7.48 6.11
C TYR A 26 -5.90 -6.44 7.12
N PRO A 27 -5.08 -6.12 8.14
CA PRO A 27 -3.90 -6.85 8.57
C PRO A 27 -4.26 -8.14 9.34
N TYR A 28 -3.44 -9.19 9.19
CA TYR A 28 -3.61 -10.43 9.97
C TYR A 28 -3.31 -10.19 11.45
N ILE A 29 -4.10 -10.82 12.34
CA ILE A 29 -3.99 -10.63 13.80
C ILE A 29 -2.58 -10.94 14.30
N ASP A 30 -2.02 -12.08 13.90
CA ASP A 30 -0.68 -12.49 14.33
C ASP A 30 0.40 -11.47 13.93
N ARG A 31 0.22 -10.79 12.79
CA ARG A 31 1.16 -9.75 12.33
C ARG A 31 1.02 -8.46 13.13
N LEU A 32 -0.18 -8.14 13.62
CA LEU A 32 -0.37 -7.00 14.52
C LEU A 32 0.36 -7.22 15.85
N GLU A 33 0.31 -8.45 16.38
CA GLU A 33 0.95 -8.77 17.66
C GLU A 33 2.48 -8.68 17.62
N GLU A 34 3.08 -8.84 16.45
CA GLU A 34 4.53 -8.68 16.21
C GLU A 34 4.97 -7.20 16.25
N VAL A 35 4.06 -6.24 16.01
CA VAL A 35 4.39 -4.80 16.02
C VAL A 35 4.32 -4.26 17.45
N LYS A 36 5.48 -4.21 18.13
CA LYS A 36 5.60 -3.78 19.53
C LYS A 36 5.94 -2.31 19.74
N SER A 37 6.28 -1.58 18.68
CA SER A 37 6.73 -0.20 18.82
C SER A 37 5.56 0.78 18.91
N ASP A 38 5.70 1.77 19.80
CA ASP A 38 4.78 2.91 19.94
C ASP A 38 5.43 4.23 19.53
N ASP A 39 6.69 4.18 19.09
CA ASP A 39 7.42 5.35 18.63
C ASP A 39 7.19 5.57 17.14
N ALA A 40 6.85 6.82 16.78
CA ALA A 40 6.49 7.16 15.41
C ALA A 40 7.64 6.93 14.43
N ASP A 41 8.88 7.22 14.84
CA ASP A 41 10.06 7.14 13.97
C ASP A 41 10.49 5.69 13.78
N ALA A 42 10.48 4.91 14.86
CA ALA A 42 10.72 3.48 14.82
C ALA A 42 9.70 2.75 13.93
N LEU A 43 8.41 3.09 14.02
CA LEU A 43 7.38 2.51 13.14
C LEU A 43 7.62 2.87 11.67
N ARG A 44 7.96 4.12 11.35
CA ARG A 44 8.26 4.52 9.96
C ARG A 44 9.51 3.82 9.42
N LYS A 45 10.54 3.62 10.26
CA LYS A 45 11.73 2.84 9.87
C LYS A 45 11.38 1.38 9.58
N GLN A 46 10.59 0.73 10.44
CA GLN A 46 10.14 -0.64 10.20
C GLN A 46 9.27 -0.74 8.94
N LEU A 47 8.48 0.29 8.63
CA LEU A 47 7.69 0.33 7.40
C LEU A 47 8.58 0.43 6.16
N ASP A 48 9.61 1.28 6.17
CA ASP A 48 10.61 1.36 5.08
C ASP A 48 11.27 0.00 4.84
N GLU A 49 11.66 -0.70 5.91
CA GLU A 49 12.21 -2.05 5.85
C GLU A 49 11.23 -3.08 5.27
N ALA A 50 9.97 -3.05 5.72
CA ALA A 50 8.93 -3.97 5.25
C ALA A 50 8.60 -3.77 3.76
N ILE A 51 8.49 -2.52 3.30
CA ILE A 51 8.27 -2.20 1.89
C ILE A 51 9.42 -2.71 1.04
N ARG A 52 10.67 -2.44 1.45
CA ARG A 52 11.85 -2.92 0.72
C ARG A 52 11.96 -4.45 0.65
N ALA A 53 11.42 -5.14 1.64
CA ALA A 53 11.36 -6.59 1.67
C ALA A 53 10.18 -7.18 0.87
N ASN A 54 9.36 -6.35 0.20
CA ASN A 54 8.10 -6.74 -0.42
C ASN A 54 7.11 -7.41 0.57
N ASP A 55 7.25 -7.12 1.87
CA ASP A 55 6.44 -7.72 2.94
C ASP A 55 5.16 -6.92 3.18
N GLN A 56 4.16 -7.23 2.36
CA GLN A 56 2.84 -6.59 2.40
C GLN A 56 2.14 -6.76 3.75
N ALA A 57 2.27 -7.92 4.38
CA ALA A 57 1.57 -8.24 5.62
C ALA A 57 2.11 -7.42 6.79
N ARG A 58 3.44 -7.36 6.90
CA ARG A 58 4.12 -6.55 7.91
C ARG A 58 3.89 -5.05 7.67
N ALA A 59 3.94 -4.58 6.43
CA ALA A 59 3.65 -3.18 6.10
C ALA A 59 2.23 -2.77 6.55
N CYS A 60 1.23 -3.61 6.27
CA CYS A 60 -0.15 -3.36 6.72
C CYS A 60 -0.28 -3.31 8.24
N ALA A 61 0.36 -4.24 8.95
CA ALA A 61 0.30 -4.29 10.42
C ALA A 61 0.95 -3.06 11.08
N ILE A 62 2.10 -2.61 10.55
CA ILE A 62 2.78 -1.41 11.05
C ILE A 62 1.92 -0.16 10.87
N VAL A 63 1.30 0.01 9.69
CA VAL A 63 0.42 1.16 9.42
C VAL A 63 -0.86 1.11 10.24
N HIS A 64 -1.38 -0.09 10.52
CA HIS A 64 -2.49 -0.25 11.45
C HIS A 64 -2.11 0.25 12.85
N ARG A 65 -0.98 -0.20 13.41
CA ARG A 65 -0.49 0.27 14.72
C ARG A 65 -0.29 1.79 14.73
N TYR A 66 0.30 2.35 13.67
CA TYR A 66 0.50 3.78 13.52
C TYR A 66 -0.83 4.57 13.56
N GLY A 67 -1.86 4.03 12.92
CA GLY A 67 -3.22 4.58 12.92
C GLY A 67 -3.91 4.49 14.28
N ASP A 68 -3.79 3.36 14.99
CA ASP A 68 -4.35 3.17 16.34
C ASP A 68 -3.77 4.19 17.34
N LEU A 69 -2.49 4.49 17.20
CA LEU A 69 -1.79 5.49 18.01
C LEU A 69 -2.13 6.94 17.61
N SER A 70 -2.95 7.14 16.57
CA SER A 70 -3.36 8.47 16.08
C SER A 70 -2.19 9.41 15.79
N LEU A 71 -1.07 8.86 15.30
CA LEU A 71 0.15 9.59 15.03
C LEU A 71 0.01 10.51 13.81
N PRO A 72 0.87 11.56 13.66
CA PRO A 72 0.81 12.47 12.54
C PRO A 72 0.87 11.76 11.19
N VAL A 73 -0.13 12.00 10.34
CA VAL A 73 -0.31 11.26 9.10
C VAL A 73 0.65 11.67 7.99
N ARG A 74 1.07 12.94 7.96
CA ARG A 74 1.85 13.48 6.86
C ARG A 74 3.21 12.77 6.67
N PRO A 75 4.02 12.54 7.72
CA PRO A 75 5.26 11.77 7.59
C PRO A 75 5.07 10.34 7.09
N LEU A 76 3.96 9.68 7.45
CA LEU A 76 3.61 8.36 6.94
C LEU A 76 3.32 8.42 5.43
N LEU A 77 2.49 9.38 5.02
CA LEU A 77 2.16 9.58 3.61
C LEU A 77 3.37 9.96 2.77
N ASP A 78 4.29 10.76 3.28
CA ASP A 78 5.52 11.12 2.55
C ASP A 78 6.40 9.88 2.30
N LEU A 79 6.48 8.97 3.27
CA LEU A 79 7.18 7.70 3.10
C LEU A 79 6.50 6.80 2.07
N LEU A 80 5.18 6.69 2.10
CA LEU A 80 4.42 5.88 1.13
C LEU A 80 4.50 6.49 -0.28
N LEU A 81 4.45 7.82 -0.41
CA LEU A 81 4.57 8.52 -1.68
C LEU A 81 5.90 8.23 -2.37
N LYS A 82 7.01 8.22 -1.60
CA LYS A 82 8.34 7.88 -2.12
C LYS A 82 8.31 6.59 -2.95
N TYR A 83 7.72 5.52 -2.39
CA TYR A 83 7.64 4.24 -3.08
C TYR A 83 6.56 4.21 -4.17
N ALA A 84 5.44 4.92 -3.95
CA ALA A 84 4.36 5.00 -4.92
C ALA A 84 4.77 5.64 -6.27
N VAL A 85 5.83 6.46 -6.26
CA VAL A 85 6.37 7.08 -7.48
C VAL A 85 7.66 6.42 -7.97
N SER A 86 8.49 5.85 -7.08
CA SER A 86 9.78 5.24 -7.47
C SER A 86 9.64 3.80 -7.96
N GLU A 87 8.59 3.11 -7.52
CA GLU A 87 8.27 1.74 -7.88
C GLU A 87 7.05 1.70 -8.82
N ASP A 88 6.92 0.61 -9.55
CA ASP A 88 5.94 0.36 -10.61
C ASP A 88 5.74 1.54 -11.58
N GLY A 89 6.53 1.54 -12.66
CA GLY A 89 6.48 2.56 -13.72
C GLY A 89 5.15 2.69 -14.49
N ALA A 90 4.12 1.94 -14.13
CA ALA A 90 2.76 2.05 -14.66
C ALA A 90 1.90 3.13 -13.96
N LEU A 91 2.45 3.89 -12.99
CA LEU A 91 1.76 4.93 -12.21
C LEU A 91 0.58 4.40 -11.38
N HIS A 92 0.53 3.08 -11.12
CA HIS A 92 -0.58 2.45 -10.41
C HIS A 92 -0.64 2.93 -8.97
N ALA A 93 0.46 2.83 -8.21
CA ALA A 93 0.50 3.33 -6.85
C ALA A 93 0.39 4.85 -6.76
N GLU A 94 0.97 5.63 -7.67
CA GLU A 94 0.84 7.09 -7.65
C GLU A 94 -0.65 7.50 -7.75
N LYS A 95 -1.38 6.93 -8.71
CA LYS A 95 -2.82 7.17 -8.83
C LYS A 95 -3.55 6.73 -7.56
N PHE A 96 -3.20 5.57 -7.00
CA PHE A 96 -3.85 5.07 -5.81
C PHE A 96 -3.53 5.89 -4.55
N TYR A 97 -2.32 6.46 -4.45
CA TYR A 97 -1.93 7.41 -3.42
C TYR A 97 -2.86 8.63 -3.40
N GLN A 98 -3.16 9.18 -4.58
CA GLN A 98 -4.07 10.29 -4.72
C GLN A 98 -5.48 9.92 -4.24
N THR A 99 -6.01 8.77 -4.68
CA THR A 99 -7.30 8.24 -4.19
C THR A 99 -7.31 8.10 -2.68
N VAL A 100 -6.28 7.49 -2.09
CA VAL A 100 -6.19 7.27 -0.64
C VAL A 100 -6.13 8.59 0.13
N THR A 101 -5.44 9.60 -0.40
CA THR A 101 -5.35 10.93 0.22
C THR A 101 -6.70 11.65 0.20
N GLU A 102 -7.42 11.59 -0.92
CA GLU A 102 -8.77 12.16 -1.06
C GLU A 102 -9.79 11.43 -0.17
N GLU A 103 -9.79 10.11 -0.22
CA GLU A 103 -10.68 9.27 0.60
C GLU A 103 -10.38 9.43 2.09
N TYR A 104 -9.12 9.62 2.49
CA TYR A 104 -8.79 9.91 3.89
C TYR A 104 -9.48 11.19 4.39
N ALA A 105 -9.52 12.25 3.57
CA ALA A 105 -10.12 13.52 3.95
C ALA A 105 -11.64 13.41 4.15
N THR A 106 -12.31 12.55 3.39
CA THR A 106 -13.78 12.43 3.36
C THR A 106 -14.33 11.23 4.13
N THR A 107 -13.51 10.20 4.37
CA THR A 107 -13.90 8.98 5.08
C THR A 107 -14.18 9.26 6.57
N ARG A 108 -15.21 8.57 7.11
CA ARG A 108 -15.54 8.58 8.54
C ARG A 108 -14.35 8.15 9.38
N ALA A 109 -14.11 8.80 10.51
CA ALA A 109 -12.94 8.57 11.36
C ALA A 109 -12.68 7.08 11.68
N ALA A 110 -13.73 6.31 11.99
CA ALA A 110 -13.64 4.89 12.31
C ALA A 110 -13.07 3.99 11.19
N PHE A 111 -13.11 4.44 9.93
CA PHE A 111 -12.63 3.66 8.78
C PHE A 111 -11.43 4.31 8.09
N ARG A 112 -11.06 5.51 8.52
CA ARG A 112 -10.15 6.38 7.80
C ARG A 112 -8.73 5.79 7.72
N SER A 113 -8.26 5.14 8.79
CA SER A 113 -6.95 4.47 8.82
C SER A 113 -6.80 3.36 7.78
N ARG A 114 -7.91 2.72 7.37
CA ARG A 114 -7.90 1.62 6.38
C ARG A 114 -7.40 2.07 5.01
N GLN A 115 -7.54 3.35 4.68
CA GLN A 115 -7.04 3.90 3.41
C GLN A 115 -5.52 3.79 3.32
N PHE A 116 -4.79 4.07 4.40
CA PHE A 116 -3.33 3.96 4.41
C PHE A 116 -2.83 2.53 4.55
N ILE A 117 -3.59 1.66 5.23
CA ILE A 117 -3.29 0.23 5.26
C ILE A 117 -3.33 -0.33 3.83
N ALA A 118 -4.34 0.05 3.04
CA ALA A 118 -4.44 -0.34 1.65
C ALA A 118 -3.28 0.21 0.81
N LEU A 119 -2.90 1.48 0.98
CA LEU A 119 -1.76 2.08 0.29
C LEU A 119 -0.45 1.37 0.64
N ALA A 120 -0.21 1.07 1.92
CA ALA A 120 0.98 0.36 2.38
C ALA A 120 1.14 -1.01 1.74
N ARG A 121 0.01 -1.73 1.56
CA ARG A 121 -0.01 -3.00 0.83
C ARG A 121 0.44 -2.84 -0.62
N VAL A 122 -0.10 -1.83 -1.30
CA VAL A 122 0.21 -1.54 -2.72
C VAL A 122 1.68 -1.16 -2.87
N THR A 123 2.17 -0.21 -2.08
CA THR A 123 3.58 0.24 -2.12
C THR A 123 4.55 -0.90 -1.79
N ALA A 124 4.20 -1.78 -0.86
CA ALA A 124 5.01 -2.96 -0.58
C ALA A 124 5.01 -3.93 -1.76
N SER A 125 3.85 -4.19 -2.37
CA SER A 125 3.70 -5.17 -3.46
C SER A 125 4.45 -4.80 -4.74
N GLU A 126 4.64 -3.51 -4.99
CA GLU A 126 5.28 -2.97 -6.18
C GLU A 126 6.80 -2.80 -6.03
N HIS A 127 7.32 -2.91 -4.81
CA HIS A 127 8.75 -2.75 -4.58
C HIS A 127 9.58 -3.79 -5.35
N GLY A 128 10.64 -3.32 -6.01
CA GLY A 128 11.50 -4.16 -6.85
C GLY A 128 11.17 -4.07 -8.34
N PHE A 129 10.18 -3.25 -8.72
CA PHE A 129 9.86 -2.91 -10.10
C PHE A 129 10.14 -1.42 -10.31
N PRO A 130 11.36 -1.02 -10.72
CA PRO A 130 11.70 0.41 -10.82
C PRO A 130 10.81 1.17 -11.79
N ALA A 131 10.44 2.41 -11.46
CA ALA A 131 9.78 3.35 -12.35
C ALA A 131 10.80 4.20 -13.11
N PRO A 132 11.07 3.94 -14.42
CA PRO A 132 12.12 4.64 -15.16
C PRO A 132 11.87 6.15 -15.29
N GLY A 133 10.61 6.57 -15.22
CA GLY A 133 10.21 7.98 -15.28
C GLY A 133 10.80 8.83 -14.16
N ILE A 134 11.00 8.28 -12.96
CA ILE A 134 11.62 9.02 -11.84
C ILE A 134 13.10 9.30 -12.09
N GLN A 135 13.82 8.32 -12.64
CA GLN A 135 15.22 8.53 -13.00
C GLN A 135 15.33 9.61 -14.09
N GLN A 136 14.55 9.47 -15.15
CA GLN A 136 14.52 10.44 -16.25
C GLN A 136 14.15 11.85 -15.78
N ALA A 137 13.16 11.97 -14.89
CA ALA A 137 12.77 13.26 -14.32
C ALA A 137 13.89 13.87 -13.46
N SER A 138 14.57 13.06 -12.64
CA SER A 138 15.68 13.50 -11.80
C SER A 138 16.85 14.05 -12.62
N GLU A 139 17.19 13.38 -13.73
CA GLU A 139 18.21 13.82 -14.68
C GLU A 139 17.83 15.16 -15.34
N LEU A 140 16.58 15.30 -15.81
CA LEU A 140 16.08 16.54 -16.42
C LEU A 140 16.05 17.72 -15.44
N LEU A 141 15.72 17.45 -14.17
CA LEU A 141 15.67 18.44 -13.11
C LEU A 141 17.04 18.73 -12.47
N LYS A 142 18.10 18.02 -12.89
CA LYS A 142 19.46 18.14 -12.32
C LYS A 142 19.51 17.86 -10.81
N LEU A 143 18.73 16.88 -10.36
CA LEU A 143 18.71 16.42 -8.98
C LEU A 143 19.69 15.26 -8.71
N SER A 144 20.26 14.72 -9.79
CA SER A 144 21.25 13.63 -9.82
C SER A 144 22.48 14.03 -10.60
#